data_AF-A0A496TLX2-F1
#
_entry.id   AF-A0A496TLX2-F1
#
_cell.length_a   1.000
_cell.length_b   1.000
_cell.length_c   1.000
_cell.angle_alpha   90.00
_cell.angle_beta   90.00
_cell.angle_gamma   90.00
#
_symmetry.space_group_name_H-M   'P 1'
#
loop_
_entity.id
_entity.type
_entity.pdbx_description
1 polymer ?
#
loop_
_entity_poly.entity_id
_entity_poly.type
_entity_poly.pdbx_seq_one_letter_code
_entity_poly.pdbx_strand_id
1 'polypeptide(L)'
;NIQSSLLQRAIDFRNENTHFISNYEEFKNIFKQDGGFVYAHWCGNTECELKIKDETKATIRAIPLDSRKEKGSCILCKSASNERVIFAKSY
;
A
#
# COMPACT_ATOMS: atom_id res chain seq x y z
N ASN A 1 -17.46 -27.03 1.27
CA ASN A 1 -16.11 -27.67 1.25
C ASN A 1 -15.19 -26.83 2.13
N ILE A 2 -14.34 -27.45 2.97
CA ILE A 2 -13.38 -26.76 3.84
C ILE A 2 -12.42 -25.85 3.05
N GLN A 3 -12.01 -26.27 1.85
CA GLN A 3 -11.10 -25.49 1.00
C GLN A 3 -11.74 -24.15 0.58
N SER A 4 -13.01 -24.18 0.15
CA SER A 4 -13.75 -22.96 -0.22
C SER A 4 -13.94 -22.02 0.97
N SER A 5 -14.20 -22.57 2.17
CA SER A 5 -14.38 -21.77 3.39
C SER A 5 -13.07 -21.09 3.83
N LEU A 6 -11.95 -21.82 3.81
CA LEU A 6 -10.64 -21.26 4.14
C LEU A 6 -10.20 -20.19 3.12
N LEU A 7 -10.44 -20.43 1.83
CA LEU A 7 -10.15 -19.46 0.79
C LEU A 7 -10.94 -18.17 1.00
N GLN A 8 -12.25 -18.28 1.26
CA GLN A 8 -13.08 -17.10 1.49
C GLN A 8 -12.60 -16.29 2.70
N ARG A 9 -12.32 -16.97 3.83
CA ARG A 9 -11.77 -16.30 5.03
C ARG A 9 -10.46 -15.58 4.77
N ALA A 10 -9.57 -16.16 3.97
CA ALA A 10 -8.30 -15.54 3.61
C ALA A 10 -8.49 -14.32 2.69
N ILE A 11 -9.44 -14.39 1.76
CA ILE A 11 -9.82 -13.26 0.90
C ILE A 11 -10.38 -12.12 1.76
N ASP A 12 -11.31 -12.43 2.66
CA ASP A 12 -11.97 -11.45 3.53
C ASP A 12 -10.92 -10.77 4.44
N PHE A 13 -10.08 -11.56 5.11
CA PHE A 13 -8.99 -11.02 5.93
C PHE A 13 -8.06 -10.10 5.14
N ARG A 14 -7.65 -10.49 3.93
CA ARG A 14 -6.81 -9.65 3.07
C ARG A 14 -7.53 -8.35 2.72
N ASN A 15 -8.80 -8.42 2.36
CA ASN A 15 -9.58 -7.25 1.94
C ASN A 15 -9.81 -6.28 3.11
N GLU A 16 -10.10 -6.79 4.31
CA GLU A 16 -10.26 -6.01 5.54
C GLU A 16 -8.96 -5.32 5.96
N ASN A 17 -7.81 -5.94 5.68
CA ASN A 17 -6.47 -5.41 5.97
C ASN A 17 -5.81 -4.74 4.74
N THR A 18 -6.60 -4.30 3.77
CA THR A 18 -6.12 -3.55 2.60
C THR A 18 -6.73 -2.15 2.60
N HIS A 19 -5.87 -1.13 2.54
CA HIS A 19 -6.26 0.27 2.62
C HIS A 19 -5.91 1.02 1.33
N PHE A 20 -6.79 1.90 0.86
CA PHE A 20 -6.58 2.77 -0.30
C PHE A 20 -6.59 4.23 0.15
N ILE A 21 -5.41 4.86 0.26
CA ILE A 21 -5.28 6.16 0.92
C ILE A 21 -4.49 7.16 0.10
N SER A 22 -4.67 8.46 0.36
CA SER A 22 -3.96 9.56 -0.30
C SER A 22 -3.29 10.53 0.69
N ASN A 23 -3.47 10.29 2.00
CA ASN A 23 -2.91 11.09 3.08
C ASN A 23 -1.71 10.38 3.73
N TYR A 24 -0.60 11.10 3.90
CA TYR A 24 0.63 10.52 4.44
C TYR A 24 0.62 10.35 5.96
N GLU A 25 -0.15 11.15 6.70
CA GLU A 25 -0.34 10.95 8.14
C GLU A 25 -1.15 9.67 8.40
N GLU A 26 -2.19 9.45 7.61
CA GLU A 26 -2.97 8.20 7.64
C GLU A 26 -2.08 6.99 7.30
N PHE A 27 -1.23 7.10 6.27
CA PHE A 27 -0.24 6.08 5.91
C PHE A 27 0.65 5.71 7.09
N LYS A 28 1.21 6.72 7.78
CA LYS A 28 2.05 6.49 8.97
C LYS A 28 1.26 5.83 10.10
N ASN A 29 0.01 6.23 10.31
CA ASN A 29 -0.82 5.67 11.39
C ASN A 29 -1.14 4.19 11.16
N ILE A 30 -1.47 3.79 9.93
CA ILE A 30 -1.70 2.38 9.58
C ILE A 30 -0.48 1.53 9.94
N PHE A 31 0.72 1.98 9.58
CA PHE A 31 1.95 1.24 9.88
C PHE A 31 2.42 1.35 11.34
N LYS A 32 1.88 2.27 12.16
CA LYS A 32 2.12 2.28 13.61
C LYS A 32 1.24 1.30 14.38
N GLN A 33 0.05 1.01 13.85
CA GLN A 33 -0.91 0.07 14.43
C GLN A 33 -0.65 -1.33 13.86
N ASP A 34 -1.68 -1.94 13.26
CA ASP A 34 -1.67 -3.35 12.84
C ASP A 34 -1.05 -3.56 11.44
N GLY A 35 -0.81 -2.50 10.67
CA GLY A 35 -0.21 -2.58 9.34
C GLY A 35 -1.21 -3.06 8.28
N GLY A 36 -0.81 -4.06 7.48
CA GLY A 36 -1.57 -4.52 6.32
C GLY A 36 -1.03 -4.02 4.99
N PHE A 37 -1.83 -4.17 3.93
CA PHE A 37 -1.51 -3.67 2.59
C PHE A 37 -2.04 -2.26 2.40
N VAL A 38 -1.19 -1.37 1.90
CA VAL A 38 -1.57 0.01 1.61
C VAL A 38 -1.34 0.32 0.14
N TYR A 39 -2.42 0.55 -0.59
CA TYR A 39 -2.40 1.07 -1.95
C TYR A 39 -2.30 2.59 -1.90
N ALA A 40 -1.15 3.10 -2.31
CA ALA A 40 -0.88 4.54 -2.34
C ALA A 40 -0.13 4.93 -3.62
N HIS A 41 -0.34 6.17 -4.06
CA HIS A 41 0.38 6.73 -5.19
C HIS A 41 1.87 6.92 -4.87
N TRP A 42 2.71 6.57 -5.83
CA TRP A 42 4.16 6.77 -5.77
C TRP A 42 4.65 7.44 -7.06
N CYS A 43 5.63 8.33 -6.94
CA CYS A 43 6.16 9.13 -8.06
C CYS A 43 7.19 8.40 -8.93
N GLY A 44 7.62 7.20 -8.55
CA GLY A 44 8.71 6.49 -9.24
C GLY A 44 10.11 6.84 -8.74
N ASN A 45 10.26 7.81 -7.82
CA ASN A 45 11.57 8.20 -7.29
C ASN A 45 11.95 7.35 -6.06
N THR A 46 13.14 6.76 -6.12
CA THR A 46 13.80 6.00 -5.03
C THR A 46 13.97 6.82 -3.76
N GLU A 47 14.21 8.12 -3.84
CA GLU A 47 14.32 8.98 -2.64
C GLU A 47 13.05 8.98 -1.80
N CYS A 48 11.88 9.01 -2.47
CA CYS A 48 10.59 8.92 -1.78
C CYS A 48 10.40 7.54 -1.15
N GLU A 49 10.80 6.48 -1.84
CA GLU A 49 10.72 5.11 -1.30
C GLU A 49 11.59 4.95 -0.05
N LEU A 50 12.84 5.41 -0.11
CA LEU A 50 13.79 5.34 1.02
C LEU A 50 13.27 6.14 2.21
N LYS A 51 12.74 7.35 2.00
CA LYS A 51 12.18 8.17 3.07
C LYS A 51 10.96 7.51 3.73
N ILE A 52 10.05 6.95 2.93
CA ILE A 52 8.91 6.19 3.43
C ILE A 52 9.39 5.00 4.27
N LYS A 53 10.39 4.25 3.78
CA LYS A 53 10.98 3.12 4.51
C LYS A 53 11.58 3.56 5.84
N ASP A 54 12.33 4.65 5.88
CA ASP A 54 12.94 5.11 7.13
C ASP A 54 11.90 5.52 8.18
N GLU A 55 10.88 6.28 7.75
CA GLU A 55 9.85 6.81 8.63
C GLU A 55 8.82 5.77 9.09
N THR A 56 8.55 4.73 8.28
CA THR A 56 7.42 3.80 8.51
C THR A 56 7.81 2.33 8.58
N LYS A 57 9.03 1.99 8.15
CA LYS A 57 9.51 0.62 7.89
C LYS A 57 8.74 -0.13 6.80
N ALA A 58 7.78 0.51 6.13
CA ALA A 58 7.09 -0.07 4.98
C ALA A 58 7.91 0.09 3.70
N THR A 59 7.89 -0.91 2.83
CA THR A 59 8.49 -0.85 1.49
C THR A 59 7.47 -1.19 0.42
N ILE A 60 7.77 -0.84 -0.83
CA ILE A 60 6.96 -1.25 -1.98
C ILE A 60 7.11 -2.77 -2.15
N ARG A 61 5.98 -3.48 -2.18
CA ARG A 61 5.93 -4.95 -2.35
C ARG A 61 5.68 -5.34 -3.80
N ALA A 62 4.84 -4.58 -4.49
CA ALA A 62 4.51 -4.82 -5.88
C ALA A 62 3.89 -3.57 -6.52
N ILE A 63 4.07 -3.47 -7.84
CA ILE A 63 3.27 -2.64 -8.73
C ILE A 63 2.26 -3.58 -9.41
N PRO A 64 0.96 -3.51 -9.08
CA PRO A 64 0.00 -4.48 -9.61
C PRO A 64 -0.22 -4.30 -11.11
N LEU A 65 -0.09 -5.39 -11.87
CA LEU A 65 -0.22 -5.40 -13.33
C LEU A 65 -1.62 -4.97 -13.79
N ASP A 66 -2.65 -5.42 -13.07
CA ASP A 66 -4.06 -5.13 -13.37
C ASP A 66 -4.61 -3.94 -12.56
N SER A 67 -3.73 -3.09 -12.01
CA SER A 67 -4.18 -1.89 -11.32
C SER A 67 -4.85 -0.92 -12.30
N ARG A 68 -5.92 -0.27 -11.85
CA ARG A 68 -6.52 0.83 -12.61
C ARG A 68 -5.48 1.94 -12.75
N LYS A 69 -5.18 2.33 -13.99
CA LYS A 69 -4.42 3.55 -14.26
C LYS A 69 -5.26 4.73 -13.83
N GLU A 70 -4.85 5.37 -12.74
CA GLU A 70 -5.53 6.51 -12.16
C GLU A 70 -4.52 7.62 -11.90
N LYS A 71 -4.87 8.85 -12.27
CA LYS A 71 -4.01 9.99 -11.97
C LYS A 71 -4.15 10.34 -10.50
N GLY A 72 -3.01 10.55 -9.86
CA GLY A 72 -2.96 11.05 -8.51
C GLY A 72 -1.62 11.68 -8.21
N SER A 73 -1.35 11.84 -6.93
CA SER A 73 -0.16 12.49 -6.41
C SER A 73 0.55 11.56 -5.46
N CYS A 74 1.87 11.43 -5.61
CA CYS A 74 2.72 10.68 -4.70
C CYS A 74 2.37 11.01 -3.25
N ILE A 75 2.17 9.98 -2.44
CA ILE A 75 1.66 10.14 -1.08
C ILE A 75 2.56 11.05 -0.24
N LEU A 76 3.87 11.01 -0.49
CA LEU A 76 4.89 11.81 0.17
C LEU A 76 5.12 13.18 -0.48
N CYS A 77 5.70 13.24 -1.69
CA CYS A 77 6.16 14.49 -2.30
C CYS A 77 5.11 15.24 -3.13
N LYS A 78 3.92 14.67 -3.30
CA LYS A 78 2.80 15.20 -4.09
C LYS A 78 3.02 15.35 -5.60
N SER A 79 4.19 14.97 -6.13
CA SER A 79 4.45 14.87 -7.57
C SER A 79 3.47 13.91 -8.27
N ALA A 80 3.26 14.09 -9.58
CA ALA A 80 2.32 13.27 -10.35
C ALA A 80 2.63 11.76 -10.28
N SER A 81 1.58 10.96 -10.26
CA SER A 81 1.61 9.50 -10.26
C SER A 81 0.45 8.97 -11.10
N ASN A 82 0.67 7.87 -11.84
CA ASN A 82 -0.31 7.30 -12.77
C ASN A 82 -0.94 6.00 -12.28
N GLU A 83 -0.49 5.48 -11.13
CA GLU A 83 -1.03 4.27 -10.52
C GLU A 83 -0.65 4.19 -9.04
N ARG A 84 -1.35 3.32 -8.31
CA ARG A 84 -1.01 2.98 -6.92
C ARG A 84 -0.11 1.75 -6.88
N VAL A 85 0.82 1.78 -5.93
CA VAL A 85 1.67 0.64 -5.58
C VAL A 85 1.26 0.11 -4.21
N ILE A 86 1.64 -1.13 -3.93
CA ILE A 86 1.35 -1.77 -2.65
C ILE A 86 2.52 -1.57 -1.70
N PHE A 87 2.28 -0.91 -0.57
CA PHE A 87 3.21 -0.85 0.55
C PHE A 87 2.84 -1.87 1.63
N ALA A 88 3.85 -2.46 2.27
CA ALA A 88 3.68 -3.29 3.48
C ALA A 88 4.98 -3.31 4.29
N LYS A 89 4.91 -3.70 5.56
CA LYS A 89 6.11 -4.10 6.34
C LYS A 89 6.52 -5.53 5.96
N SER A 90 7.82 -5.77 5.82
CA SER A 90 8.37 -7.13 5.72
C SER A 90 8.67 -7.70 7.10
N TYR A 91 8.46 -9.01 7.25
CA TYR A 91 8.88 -9.79 8.42
C TYR A 91 10.40 -9.93 8.48
#